data_AF-A0A349H7M2-F1
#
_entry.id   AF-A0A349H7M2-F1
#
_cell.length_a   1.000
_cell.length_b   1.000
_cell.length_c   1.000
_cell.angle_alpha   90.00
_cell.angle_beta   90.00
_cell.angle_gamma   90.00
#
_symmetry.space_group_name_H-M   'P 1'
#
loop_
_entity.id
_entity.type
_entity.pdbx_description
1 polymer ?
#
loop_
_entity_poly.entity_id
_entity_poly.type
_entity_poly.pdbx_seq_one_letter_code
_entity_poly.pdbx_strand_id
1 'polypeptide(L)'
;MILSRFLKPKWQRNDPATRKNALQTLDSAAPTLLEMARQDPDSSVRQAALERLTDLNTLQTIGKTDTEAAVRATAQERYRSLLAGKTAGSPSLADRLELLRADLDSELIDYLLQQAVESELRLAALDCIEPEATLAEIAAHNLHADVRLAAAERVNDPTLLELSLIHI
;
A
#
# COMPACT_ATOMS: atom_id res chain seq x y z
N MET A 1 -16.85 33.12 -30.16
CA MET A 1 -17.91 32.38 -29.43
C MET A 1 -17.48 32.27 -27.97
N ILE A 2 -18.27 32.82 -27.03
CA ILE A 2 -17.86 33.13 -25.63
C ILE A 2 -18.74 32.35 -24.60
N LEU A 3 -19.19 31.13 -24.92
CA LEU A 3 -20.12 30.38 -24.04
C LEU A 3 -19.48 29.20 -23.30
N SER A 4 -18.20 28.91 -23.49
CA SER A 4 -17.53 27.75 -22.87
C SER A 4 -16.94 28.01 -21.47
N ARG A 5 -17.14 29.21 -20.88
CA ARG A 5 -16.46 29.66 -19.64
C ARG A 5 -17.30 29.57 -18.35
N PHE A 6 -18.50 29.01 -18.38
CA PHE A 6 -19.44 29.09 -17.23
C PHE A 6 -19.89 27.76 -16.63
N LEU A 7 -19.31 26.64 -17.02
CA LEU A 7 -19.55 25.37 -16.33
C LEU A 7 -18.34 25.03 -15.47
N LYS A 8 -18.45 25.29 -14.17
CA LYS A 8 -17.49 24.75 -13.19
C LYS A 8 -17.47 23.23 -13.35
N PRO A 9 -16.28 22.61 -13.54
CA PRO A 9 -16.15 21.16 -13.54
C PRO A 9 -16.80 20.54 -12.30
N LYS A 10 -17.26 19.29 -12.40
CA LYS A 10 -17.99 18.64 -11.30
C LYS A 10 -17.18 18.61 -9.99
N TRP A 11 -15.86 18.49 -10.07
CA TRP A 11 -14.93 18.54 -8.94
C TRP A 11 -14.73 19.94 -8.32
N GLN A 12 -15.26 21.01 -8.91
CA GLN A 12 -15.22 22.39 -8.36
C GLN A 12 -16.58 22.84 -7.80
N ARG A 13 -17.52 21.91 -7.62
CA ARG A 13 -18.85 22.20 -7.03
C ARG A 13 -18.80 22.22 -5.51
N ASN A 14 -19.68 23.00 -4.88
CA ASN A 14 -19.72 23.16 -3.41
C ASN A 14 -20.07 21.86 -2.69
N ASP A 15 -20.92 21.02 -3.29
CA ASP A 15 -21.37 19.76 -2.71
C ASP A 15 -20.27 18.67 -2.75
N PRO A 16 -19.79 18.17 -1.59
CA PRO A 16 -18.78 17.12 -1.52
C PRO A 16 -19.20 15.82 -2.22
N ALA A 17 -20.48 15.44 -2.17
CA ALA A 17 -20.96 14.22 -2.82
C ALA A 17 -20.80 14.30 -4.34
N THR A 18 -21.11 15.46 -4.92
CA THR A 18 -20.89 15.72 -6.35
C THR A 18 -19.40 15.67 -6.72
N ARG A 19 -18.51 16.21 -5.88
CA ARG A 19 -17.06 16.14 -6.11
C ARG A 19 -16.57 14.70 -6.06
N LYS A 20 -16.93 13.94 -5.02
CA LYS A 20 -16.60 12.52 -4.87
C LYS A 20 -17.02 11.69 -6.08
N ASN A 21 -18.25 11.86 -6.55
CA ASN A 21 -18.76 11.15 -7.73
C ASN A 21 -17.98 11.52 -9.00
N ALA A 22 -17.49 12.76 -9.13
CA ALA A 22 -16.68 13.16 -10.27
C ALA A 22 -15.35 12.39 -10.35
N LEU A 23 -14.75 12.08 -9.19
CA LEU A 23 -13.45 11.40 -9.10
C LEU A 23 -13.48 9.98 -9.67
N GLN A 24 -14.63 9.30 -9.62
CA GLN A 24 -14.79 7.93 -10.11
C GLN A 24 -14.47 7.77 -11.60
N THR A 25 -14.60 8.86 -12.37
CA THR A 25 -14.37 8.88 -13.82
C THR A 25 -12.99 9.38 -14.22
N LEU A 26 -12.18 9.84 -13.26
CA LEU A 26 -10.85 10.38 -13.53
C LEU A 26 -9.81 9.26 -13.64
N ASP A 27 -8.87 9.42 -14.55
CA ASP A 27 -7.67 8.58 -14.61
C ASP A 27 -6.90 8.65 -13.27
N SER A 28 -6.29 7.54 -12.84
CA SER A 28 -5.60 7.45 -11.54
C SER A 28 -4.37 8.35 -11.42
N ALA A 29 -3.77 8.74 -12.55
CA ALA A 29 -2.66 9.68 -12.62
C ALA A 29 -3.12 11.14 -12.90
N ALA A 30 -4.43 11.40 -12.92
CA ALA A 30 -4.95 12.73 -13.23
C ALA A 30 -4.47 13.77 -12.19
N PRO A 31 -3.96 14.95 -12.61
CA PRO A 31 -3.56 16.02 -11.70
C PRO A 31 -4.68 16.47 -10.74
N THR A 32 -5.93 16.36 -11.17
CA THR A 32 -7.10 16.66 -10.34
C THR A 32 -7.24 15.69 -9.15
N LEU A 33 -6.91 14.40 -9.30
CA LEU A 33 -6.92 13.49 -8.14
C LEU A 33 -5.88 13.88 -7.10
N LEU A 34 -4.69 14.29 -7.55
CA LEU A 34 -3.63 14.81 -6.67
C LEU A 34 -4.09 16.06 -5.91
N GLU A 35 -4.69 17.02 -6.60
CA GLU A 35 -5.22 18.25 -6.00
C GLU A 35 -6.28 17.93 -4.94
N MET A 36 -7.26 17.10 -5.28
CA MET A 36 -8.37 16.74 -4.39
C MET A 36 -7.89 15.93 -3.18
N ALA A 37 -6.96 14.98 -3.37
CA ALA A 37 -6.37 14.21 -2.28
C ALA A 37 -5.64 15.11 -1.26
N ARG A 38 -4.96 16.15 -1.73
CA ARG A 38 -4.13 17.03 -0.88
C ARG A 38 -4.94 18.16 -0.21
N GLN A 39 -5.95 18.69 -0.88
CA GLN A 39 -6.49 20.02 -0.53
C GLN A 39 -8.01 20.08 -0.41
N ASP A 40 -8.77 19.03 -0.72
CA ASP A 40 -10.23 19.11 -0.57
C ASP A 40 -10.59 19.34 0.91
N PRO A 41 -11.43 20.34 1.22
CA PRO A 41 -11.82 20.61 2.61
C PRO A 41 -12.60 19.46 3.24
N ASP A 42 -13.26 18.62 2.44
CA ASP A 42 -14.02 17.47 2.91
C ASP A 42 -13.16 16.20 2.93
N SER A 43 -13.01 15.60 4.11
CA SER A 43 -12.17 14.41 4.31
C SER A 43 -12.68 13.18 3.55
N SER A 44 -13.97 13.10 3.24
CA SER A 44 -14.54 11.99 2.46
C SER A 44 -14.19 12.10 0.97
N VAL A 45 -13.99 13.32 0.47
CA VAL A 45 -13.50 13.56 -0.90
C VAL A 45 -12.00 13.27 -0.97
N ARG A 46 -11.22 13.68 0.04
CA ARG A 46 -9.79 13.31 0.12
C ARG A 46 -9.60 11.79 0.11
N GLN A 47 -10.35 11.06 0.95
CA GLN A 47 -10.33 9.58 0.96
C GLN A 47 -10.67 8.99 -0.42
N ALA A 48 -11.74 9.46 -1.06
CA ALA A 48 -12.14 8.96 -2.38
C ALA A 48 -11.09 9.24 -3.48
N ALA A 49 -10.33 10.33 -3.36
CA ALA A 49 -9.22 10.61 -4.26
C ALA A 49 -8.04 9.65 -3.99
N LEU A 50 -7.69 9.44 -2.72
CA LEU A 50 -6.61 8.54 -2.29
C LEU A 50 -6.85 7.09 -2.70
N GLU A 51 -8.08 6.59 -2.60
CA GLU A 51 -8.45 5.23 -3.00
C GLU A 51 -8.07 4.89 -4.46
N ARG A 52 -7.90 5.91 -5.30
CA ARG A 52 -7.58 5.77 -6.74
C ARG A 52 -6.17 6.21 -7.09
N LEU A 53 -5.56 7.06 -6.26
CA LEU A 53 -4.28 7.69 -6.54
C LEU A 53 -3.16 6.65 -6.66
N THR A 54 -2.20 6.89 -7.55
CA THR A 54 -1.02 6.04 -7.77
C THR A 54 0.31 6.71 -7.39
N ASP A 55 0.30 8.01 -7.09
CA ASP A 55 1.49 8.75 -6.68
C ASP A 55 1.93 8.36 -5.26
N LEU A 56 2.92 7.47 -5.19
CA LEU A 56 3.43 6.90 -3.94
C LEU A 56 3.93 7.96 -2.96
N ASN A 57 4.63 8.99 -3.43
CA ASN A 57 5.16 10.07 -2.60
C ASN A 57 4.03 10.86 -1.93
N THR A 58 2.96 11.16 -2.67
CA THR A 58 1.79 11.85 -2.12
C THR A 58 1.06 10.98 -1.10
N LEU A 59 0.90 9.68 -1.37
CA LEU A 59 0.28 8.74 -0.44
C LEU A 59 1.06 8.65 0.87
N GLN A 60 2.39 8.53 0.82
CA GLN A 60 3.22 8.54 2.01
C GLN A 60 3.12 9.86 2.78
N THR A 61 3.18 11.00 2.07
CA THR A 61 3.11 12.33 2.68
C THR A 61 1.79 12.49 3.43
N ILE A 62 0.66 12.26 2.75
CA ILE A 62 -0.67 12.38 3.34
C ILE A 62 -0.86 11.37 4.48
N GLY A 63 -0.36 10.14 4.31
CA GLY A 63 -0.39 9.10 5.35
C GLY A 63 0.32 9.49 6.64
N LYS A 64 1.26 10.43 6.59
CA LYS A 64 2.00 10.95 7.75
C LYS A 64 1.41 12.27 8.27
N THR A 65 0.86 13.11 7.40
CA THR A 65 0.61 14.53 7.74
C THR A 65 -0.85 14.97 7.70
N ASP A 66 -1.79 14.20 7.13
CA ASP A 66 -3.21 14.63 7.13
C ASP A 66 -3.73 14.77 8.56
N THR A 67 -4.57 15.77 8.82
CA THR A 67 -5.12 16.03 10.15
C THR A 67 -6.06 14.91 10.60
N GLU A 68 -6.79 14.32 9.65
CA GLU A 68 -7.80 13.31 9.93
C GLU A 68 -7.21 11.90 9.90
N ALA A 69 -7.40 11.15 10.99
CA ALA A 69 -6.86 9.79 11.13
C ALA A 69 -7.38 8.83 10.03
N ALA A 70 -8.65 8.95 9.64
CA ALA A 70 -9.23 8.15 8.58
C ALA A 70 -8.53 8.40 7.22
N VAL A 71 -8.19 9.65 6.91
CA VAL A 71 -7.50 10.00 5.66
C VAL A 71 -6.07 9.44 5.66
N ARG A 72 -5.36 9.54 6.79
CA ARG A 72 -4.04 8.92 6.94
C ARG A 72 -4.09 7.41 6.70
N ALA A 73 -5.05 6.73 7.32
CA ALA A 73 -5.25 5.29 7.17
C ALA A 73 -5.55 4.91 5.71
N THR A 74 -6.42 5.65 5.02
CA THR A 74 -6.70 5.40 3.59
C THR A 74 -5.46 5.56 2.72
N ALA A 75 -4.63 6.58 2.97
CA ALA A 75 -3.41 6.80 2.22
C ALA A 75 -2.39 5.66 2.45
N GLN A 76 -2.22 5.22 3.70
CA GLN A 76 -1.35 4.10 4.07
C GLN A 76 -1.84 2.78 3.46
N GLU A 77 -3.14 2.50 3.51
CA GLU A 77 -3.74 1.31 2.90
C GLU A 77 -3.52 1.29 1.37
N ARG A 78 -3.77 2.42 0.71
CA ARG A 78 -3.53 2.52 -0.73
C ARG A 78 -2.07 2.29 -1.06
N TYR A 79 -1.16 2.91 -0.32
CA TYR A 79 0.28 2.79 -0.52
C TYR A 79 0.74 1.33 -0.40
N ARG A 80 0.40 0.64 0.70
CA ARG A 80 0.76 -0.77 0.89
C ARG A 80 0.12 -1.69 -0.14
N SER A 81 -1.14 -1.43 -0.52
CA SER A 81 -1.84 -2.20 -1.55
C SER A 81 -1.23 -2.04 -2.95
N LEU A 82 -0.73 -0.84 -3.29
CA LEU A 82 0.01 -0.61 -4.54
C LEU A 82 1.33 -1.39 -4.53
N LEU A 83 2.08 -1.35 -3.44
CA LEU A 83 3.35 -2.08 -3.31
C LEU A 83 3.17 -3.59 -3.22
N ALA A 84 2.06 -4.09 -2.71
CA ALA A 84 1.75 -5.52 -2.73
C ALA A 84 1.26 -6.02 -4.10
N GLY A 85 1.10 -5.14 -5.11
CA GLY A 85 0.59 -5.53 -6.42
C GLY A 85 -0.92 -5.84 -6.43
N LYS A 86 -1.66 -5.49 -5.37
CA LYS A 86 -3.06 -5.90 -5.18
C LYS A 86 -4.07 -5.03 -5.93
N THR A 87 -3.64 -3.93 -6.54
CA THR A 87 -4.55 -2.93 -7.09
C THR A 87 -4.14 -2.46 -8.48
N ALA A 88 -5.12 -2.02 -9.27
CA ALA A 88 -4.84 -1.37 -10.54
C ALA A 88 -3.97 -0.11 -10.32
N GLY A 89 -2.98 0.06 -11.20
CA GLY A 89 -2.00 1.14 -11.11
C GLY A 89 -0.81 0.85 -10.18
N SER A 90 -0.69 -0.37 -9.65
CA SER A 90 0.54 -0.83 -8.99
C SER A 90 1.75 -0.65 -9.93
N PRO A 91 2.90 -0.19 -9.42
CA PRO A 91 4.14 -0.18 -10.18
C PRO A 91 4.52 -1.60 -10.63
N SER A 92 5.43 -1.69 -11.61
CA SER A 92 5.90 -2.99 -12.08
C SER A 92 6.54 -3.78 -10.93
N LEU A 93 6.59 -5.12 -11.05
CA LEU A 93 7.29 -5.94 -10.06
C LEU A 93 8.74 -5.49 -9.87
N ALA A 94 9.41 -5.13 -10.97
CA ALA A 94 10.79 -4.63 -10.92
C ALA A 94 10.92 -3.35 -10.08
N ASP A 95 10.05 -2.36 -10.29
CA ASP A 95 10.07 -1.12 -9.52
C ASP A 95 9.77 -1.37 -8.04
N ARG A 96 8.86 -2.31 -7.73
CA ARG A 96 8.52 -2.67 -6.36
C ARG A 96 9.67 -3.37 -5.64
N LEU A 97 10.40 -4.23 -6.34
CA LEU A 97 11.62 -4.86 -5.82
C LEU A 97 12.73 -3.82 -5.58
N GLU A 98 12.85 -2.82 -6.45
CA GLU A 98 13.79 -1.71 -6.25
C GLU A 98 13.42 -0.87 -5.02
N LEU A 99 12.13 -0.54 -4.86
CA LEU A 99 11.63 0.19 -3.68
C LEU A 99 11.87 -0.60 -2.38
N LEU A 100 11.67 -1.91 -2.39
CA LEU A 100 11.97 -2.77 -1.23
C LEU A 100 13.45 -2.68 -0.82
N ARG A 101 14.35 -2.63 -1.79
CA ARG A 101 15.81 -2.50 -1.54
C ARG A 101 16.21 -1.11 -1.07
N ALA A 102 15.36 -0.11 -1.26
CA ALA A 102 15.60 1.27 -0.84
C ALA A 102 15.26 1.54 0.64
N ASP A 103 15.23 0.50 1.47
CA ASP A 103 15.02 0.54 2.92
C ASP A 103 13.58 0.89 3.33
N LEU A 104 12.67 -0.08 3.16
CA LEU A 104 11.30 0.01 3.67
C LEU A 104 11.26 -0.30 5.17
N ASP A 105 10.29 0.30 5.87
CA ASP A 105 10.07 0.00 7.29
C ASP A 105 9.58 -1.45 7.52
N SER A 106 9.78 -1.94 8.75
CA SER A 106 9.48 -3.33 9.12
C SER A 106 8.00 -3.67 8.98
N GLU A 107 7.09 -2.72 9.28
CA GLU A 107 5.64 -2.95 9.15
C GLU A 107 5.25 -3.21 7.69
N LEU A 108 5.84 -2.48 6.76
CA LEU A 108 5.62 -2.67 5.34
C LEU A 108 6.27 -3.95 4.82
N ILE A 109 7.47 -4.31 5.30
CA ILE A 109 8.10 -5.60 4.99
C ILE A 109 7.18 -6.75 5.40
N ASP A 110 6.68 -6.74 6.64
CA ASP A 110 5.74 -7.75 7.15
C ASP A 110 4.45 -7.80 6.34
N TYR A 111 3.93 -6.64 5.93
CA TYR A 111 2.76 -6.60 5.06
C TYR A 111 3.05 -7.23 3.70
N LEU A 112 4.18 -6.91 3.05
CA LEU A 112 4.54 -7.47 1.74
C LEU A 112 4.76 -8.98 1.81
N LEU A 113 5.41 -9.48 2.86
CA LEU A 113 5.60 -10.90 3.12
C LEU A 113 4.26 -11.67 3.12
N GLN A 114 3.23 -11.07 3.70
CA GLN A 114 1.92 -11.71 3.86
C GLN A 114 0.98 -11.48 2.67
N GLN A 115 1.05 -10.30 2.04
CA GLN A 115 -0.01 -9.80 1.16
C GLN A 115 0.43 -9.60 -0.29
N ALA A 116 1.73 -9.65 -0.61
CA ALA A 116 2.20 -9.46 -1.98
C ALA A 116 1.68 -10.57 -2.91
N VAL A 117 1.23 -10.16 -4.10
CA VAL A 117 0.67 -11.05 -5.13
C VAL A 117 1.74 -11.99 -5.66
N GLU A 118 2.89 -11.46 -6.05
CA GLU A 118 3.99 -12.22 -6.63
C GLU A 118 4.86 -12.89 -5.56
N SER A 119 5.21 -14.15 -5.79
CA SER A 119 6.08 -14.95 -4.90
C SER A 119 7.45 -14.29 -4.75
N GLU A 120 7.98 -13.76 -5.86
CA GLU A 120 9.26 -13.09 -5.93
C GLU A 120 9.34 -11.89 -4.98
N LEU A 121 8.26 -11.12 -4.83
CA LEU A 121 8.23 -9.99 -3.89
C LEU A 121 8.09 -10.46 -2.44
N ARG A 122 7.34 -11.53 -2.18
CA ARG A 122 7.24 -12.12 -0.83
C ARG A 122 8.59 -12.66 -0.36
N LEU A 123 9.29 -13.39 -1.22
CA LEU A 123 10.61 -13.96 -0.91
C LEU A 123 11.65 -12.85 -0.74
N ALA A 124 11.62 -11.80 -1.57
CA ALA A 124 12.48 -10.64 -1.38
C ALA A 124 12.20 -9.92 -0.04
N ALA A 125 10.94 -9.85 0.40
CA ALA A 125 10.61 -9.30 1.72
C ALA A 125 11.11 -10.20 2.86
N LEU A 126 11.04 -11.53 2.69
CA LEU A 126 11.62 -12.49 3.63
C LEU A 126 13.14 -12.30 3.76
N ASP A 127 13.84 -12.00 2.67
CA ASP A 127 15.29 -11.76 2.67
C ASP A 127 15.70 -10.55 3.54
N CYS A 128 14.77 -9.62 3.81
CA CYS A 128 14.99 -8.50 4.72
C CYS A 128 14.86 -8.89 6.21
N ILE A 129 14.41 -10.10 6.52
CA ILE A 129 14.19 -10.56 7.90
C ILE A 129 15.39 -11.41 8.34
N GLU A 130 16.12 -10.95 9.35
CA GLU A 130 17.34 -11.63 9.84
C GLU A 130 17.16 -12.49 11.09
N PRO A 131 16.37 -12.10 12.12
CA PRO A 131 16.33 -12.86 13.37
C PRO A 131 15.80 -14.29 13.17
N GLU A 132 16.60 -15.30 13.54
CA GLU A 132 16.22 -16.72 13.36
C GLU A 132 14.92 -17.08 14.08
N ALA A 133 14.64 -16.49 15.25
CA ALA A 133 13.36 -16.69 15.95
C ALA A 133 12.17 -16.20 15.12
N THR A 134 12.30 -15.05 14.44
CA THR A 134 11.26 -14.54 13.54
C THR A 134 11.12 -15.43 12.31
N LEU A 135 12.23 -15.92 11.75
CA LEU A 135 12.21 -16.86 10.62
C LEU A 135 11.53 -18.18 11.01
N ALA A 136 11.72 -18.69 12.23
CA ALA A 136 11.05 -19.89 12.73
C ALA A 136 9.53 -19.69 12.84
N GLU A 137 9.08 -18.54 13.37
CA GLU A 137 7.65 -18.19 13.43
C GLU A 137 7.03 -18.10 12.02
N ILE A 138 7.74 -17.50 11.07
CA ILE A 138 7.32 -17.43 9.67
C ILE A 138 7.26 -18.83 9.06
N ALA A 139 8.25 -19.68 9.31
CA ALA A 139 8.32 -21.05 8.81
C ALA A 139 7.11 -21.88 9.29
N ALA A 140 6.68 -21.69 10.53
CA ALA A 140 5.54 -22.41 11.09
C ALA A 140 4.19 -21.89 10.60
N HIS A 141 4.03 -20.56 10.46
CA HIS A 141 2.70 -19.94 10.42
C HIS A 141 2.39 -19.12 9.16
N ASN A 142 3.36 -18.82 8.30
CA ASN A 142 3.10 -17.96 7.15
C ASN A 142 2.05 -18.59 6.21
N LEU A 143 1.18 -17.76 5.65
CA LEU A 143 0.09 -18.20 4.77
C LEU A 143 0.61 -18.89 3.50
N HIS A 144 1.79 -18.49 3.01
CA HIS A 144 2.33 -18.97 1.74
C HIS A 144 3.40 -20.05 1.95
N ALA A 145 3.24 -21.18 1.26
CA ALA A 145 4.09 -22.36 1.47
C ALA A 145 5.54 -22.17 1.00
N ASP A 146 5.75 -21.38 -0.04
CA ASP A 146 7.07 -20.96 -0.53
C ASP A 146 7.82 -20.15 0.52
N VAL A 147 7.15 -19.20 1.16
CA VAL A 147 7.70 -18.38 2.25
C VAL A 147 8.02 -19.25 3.47
N ARG A 148 7.12 -20.17 3.85
CA ARG A 148 7.38 -21.09 4.97
C ARG A 148 8.63 -21.93 4.73
N LEU A 149 8.75 -22.52 3.54
CA LEU A 149 9.89 -23.35 3.17
C LEU A 149 11.19 -22.54 3.18
N ALA A 150 11.21 -21.40 2.50
CA ALA A 150 12.39 -20.53 2.44
C ALA A 150 12.82 -20.02 3.83
N ALA A 151 11.87 -19.77 4.72
CA ALA A 151 12.17 -19.38 6.10
C ALA A 151 12.78 -20.56 6.88
N ALA A 152 12.21 -21.77 6.76
CA ALA A 152 12.72 -22.96 7.43
C ALA A 152 14.16 -23.30 6.98
N GLU A 153 14.47 -23.13 5.70
CA GLU A 153 15.83 -23.35 5.15
C GLU A 153 16.87 -22.38 5.73
N ARG A 154 16.44 -21.25 6.31
CA ARG A 154 17.30 -20.23 6.92
C ARG A 154 17.41 -20.34 8.44
N VAL A 155 16.64 -21.23 9.07
CA VAL A 155 16.74 -21.49 10.52
C VAL A 155 17.82 -22.55 10.75
N ASN A 156 18.88 -22.19 11.46
CA ASN A 156 20.01 -23.10 11.71
C ASN A 156 19.79 -23.92 12.98
N ASP A 157 19.14 -23.34 13.99
CA ASP A 157 18.78 -24.04 15.22
C ASP A 157 17.42 -24.77 15.06
N PRO A 158 17.40 -26.11 14.92
CA PRO A 158 16.16 -26.85 14.73
C PRO A 158 15.21 -26.75 15.93
N THR A 159 15.71 -26.42 17.13
CA THR A 159 14.86 -26.29 18.31
C THR A 159 13.90 -25.10 18.19
N LEU A 160 14.27 -24.06 17.42
CA LEU A 160 13.39 -22.91 17.16
C LEU A 160 12.15 -23.31 16.34
N LEU A 161 12.32 -24.23 15.38
CA LEU A 161 11.19 -24.78 14.61
C LEU A 161 10.26 -25.59 15.52
N GLU A 162 10.80 -26.42 16.40
CA GLU A 162 10.00 -27.19 17.36
C GLU A 162 9.18 -26.29 18.29
N LEU A 163 9.80 -25.22 18.83
CA LEU A 163 9.13 -24.27 19.72
C LEU A 163 8.00 -23.49 19.05
N SER A 164 8.20 -23.09 17.79
CA SER A 164 7.18 -22.36 17.02
C SER A 164 5.92 -23.19 16.77
N LEU A 165 6.03 -24.52 16.68
CA LEU A 165 4.89 -25.42 16.44
C LEU A 165 4.02 -25.70 17.69
N ILE A 166 4.50 -25.36 18.89
CA ILE A 166 3.83 -25.68 20.17
C ILE A 166 2.84 -24.58 20.60
N HIS A 167 2.93 -23.37 20.07
CA HIS A 167 2.11 -22.22 20.48
C HIS A 167 0.75 -22.11 19.76
N ILE A 168 0.17 -23.25 19.36
CA ILE A 168 -1.17 -23.39 18.72
C ILE A 168 -2.23 -23.71 19.76
#